data_AF-A0A661M392-F1
#
_entry.id   AF-A0A661M392-F1
#
_cell.length_a   1.000
_cell.length_b   1.000
_cell.length_c   1.000
_cell.angle_alpha   90.00
_cell.angle_beta   90.00
_cell.angle_gamma   90.00
#
_symmetry.space_group_name_H-M   'P 1'
#
loop_
_entity.id
_entity.type
_entity.pdbx_description
1 polymer ?
#
loop_
_entity_poly.entity_id
_entity_poly.type
_entity_poly.pdbx_seq_one_letter_code
_entity_poly.pdbx_strand_id
1 'polypeptide(L)'
;MTHVVQIRTMHDHRITKGISAYYFHGTYLDELDHAFVLAESDPDSWFDRYGSDDWGDKERQTSEENGPFAVLAAMGYGAGRIVVSGANLFMMNDWIDDLDAERLALNIVEWLAYGYVNQSPIADFTWELVSGNEVRFDASTSHDPDGHIVSYRWDFDSDGSWDHVSSDPATTHTFSHRFACRTVLMVADDKGQTDTIVKTPYLPPISPTASFTWEGFSLEGARLLVKPKAGDRIRFDASASTDPDGQIVKYEWDWNSDGTWDKENTNPVTEHSFMEAGTYQVTLRVTDNDGLTDKTSQTIGIEHKDLIQANFTFQVVDEALHKIHLDASASIDTMGKIIRYEWDWDGDGIYDTAVQTP
;
A
#
# COMPACT_ATOMS: atom_id res chain seq x y z
N MET A 1 20.09 29.91 63.79
CA MET A 1 19.45 30.67 62.70
C MET A 1 20.02 30.17 61.38
N THR A 2 19.14 29.74 60.49
CA THR A 2 19.50 29.33 59.13
C THR A 2 19.33 30.55 58.23
N HIS A 3 20.36 30.90 57.44
CA HIS A 3 20.35 32.08 56.58
C HIS A 3 20.33 31.67 55.12
N VAL A 4 19.51 32.33 54.31
CA VAL A 4 19.55 32.23 52.84
C VAL A 4 20.33 33.43 52.29
N VAL A 5 21.42 33.16 51.56
CA VAL A 5 22.31 34.21 51.03
C VAL A 5 22.45 34.07 49.51
N GLN A 6 22.36 35.18 48.79
CA GLN A 6 22.65 35.28 47.37
C GLN A 6 23.99 35.99 47.15
N ILE A 7 24.99 35.31 46.56
CA ILE A 7 26.31 35.87 46.28
C ILE A 7 26.29 36.52 44.89
N ARG A 8 26.53 37.84 44.80
CA ARG A 8 26.44 38.58 43.52
C ARG A 8 27.70 38.50 42.64
N THR A 9 28.87 38.23 43.21
CA THR A 9 30.13 38.13 42.46
C THR A 9 31.11 37.22 43.17
N MET A 10 31.40 36.06 42.58
CA MET A 10 32.62 35.31 42.87
C MET A 10 33.57 35.47 41.68
N HIS A 11 34.87 35.61 41.94
CA HIS A 11 35.87 35.55 40.87
C HIS A 11 35.82 34.15 40.23
N ASP A 12 35.79 34.11 38.90
CA ASP A 12 35.68 32.88 38.11
C ASP A 12 36.68 31.81 38.57
N HIS A 13 36.17 30.73 39.18
CA HIS A 13 36.92 29.50 39.36
C HIS A 13 36.74 28.62 38.14
N ARG A 14 37.82 28.00 37.66
CA ARG A 14 37.89 27.26 36.38
C ARG A 14 36.90 26.09 36.23
N ILE A 15 36.17 25.73 37.28
CA ILE A 15 35.33 24.51 37.36
C ILE A 15 33.84 24.82 37.60
N THR A 16 33.44 26.01 38.07
CA THR A 16 32.07 26.27 38.56
C THR A 16 31.27 27.28 37.75
N LYS A 17 31.55 27.38 36.44
CA LYS A 17 30.85 28.31 35.55
C LYS A 17 29.37 27.89 35.40
N GLY A 18 28.47 28.54 36.14
CA GLY A 18 27.02 28.34 36.05
C GLY A 18 26.29 27.95 37.35
N ILE A 19 26.99 27.77 38.47
CA ILE A 19 26.37 27.43 39.76
C ILE A 19 26.03 28.73 40.51
N SER A 20 24.75 28.97 40.82
CA SER A 20 24.25 30.28 41.27
C SER A 20 23.78 30.36 42.74
N ALA A 21 23.86 29.29 43.54
CA ALA A 21 23.57 29.35 44.98
C ALA A 21 24.19 28.20 45.80
N TYR A 22 24.53 28.48 47.06
CA TYR A 22 24.94 27.51 48.08
C TYR A 22 24.26 27.83 49.42
N TYR A 23 24.02 26.81 50.26
CA TYR A 23 23.52 26.95 51.64
C TYR A 23 24.62 26.61 52.65
N PHE A 24 24.76 27.41 53.70
CA PHE A 24 25.69 27.18 54.81
C PHE A 24 24.96 27.16 56.16
N HIS A 25 25.44 26.32 57.09
CA HIS A 25 25.04 26.34 58.48
C HIS A 25 26.28 26.65 59.36
N GLY A 26 26.30 27.81 60.02
CA GLY A 26 27.28 28.11 61.09
C GLY A 26 28.23 29.31 60.88
N THR A 27 28.05 30.32 61.73
CA THR A 27 28.95 31.35 62.33
C THR A 27 30.03 32.12 61.56
N TYR A 28 30.26 31.97 60.25
CA TYR A 28 31.26 32.79 59.54
C TYR A 28 30.66 33.72 58.48
N LEU A 29 29.63 34.49 58.85
CA LEU A 29 29.05 35.51 57.96
C LEU A 29 29.88 36.80 57.88
N ASP A 30 30.73 37.06 58.88
CA ASP A 30 31.54 38.29 58.96
C ASP A 30 32.74 38.30 58.01
N GLU A 31 33.04 37.17 57.36
CA GLU A 31 34.16 37.03 56.40
C GLU A 31 33.71 37.20 54.93
N LEU A 32 32.41 37.36 54.69
CA LEU A 32 31.83 37.54 53.36
C LEU A 32 31.47 39.01 53.13
N ASP A 33 32.44 39.81 52.71
CA ASP A 33 32.16 41.18 52.24
C ASP A 33 31.15 41.10 51.07
N HIS A 34 29.96 41.70 51.27
CA HIS A 34 28.83 41.79 50.33
C HIS A 34 27.82 40.61 50.25
N ALA A 35 27.36 40.10 51.40
CA ALA A 35 26.18 39.23 51.50
C ALA A 35 24.93 39.96 52.06
N PHE A 36 23.72 39.61 51.60
CA PHE A 36 22.45 40.05 52.20
C PHE A 36 21.54 38.84 52.48
N VAL A 37 20.89 38.84 53.65
CA VAL A 37 20.00 37.77 54.14
C VAL A 37 18.60 37.97 53.53
N LEU A 38 18.03 36.91 52.93
CA LEU A 38 16.73 36.98 52.24
C LEU A 38 15.54 36.46 53.06
N ALA A 39 15.76 35.59 54.04
CA ALA A 39 14.75 35.14 54.99
C ALA A 39 15.41 34.45 56.21
N GLU A 40 14.73 34.50 57.35
CA GLU A 40 15.07 33.79 58.59
C GLU A 40 13.91 32.86 58.98
N SER A 41 14.21 31.69 59.55
CA SER A 41 13.21 30.82 60.18
C SER A 41 13.67 30.45 61.59
N ASP A 42 12.75 30.46 62.55
CA ASP A 42 13.05 30.10 63.95
C ASP A 42 13.18 28.57 64.12
N PRO A 43 14.05 28.08 65.02
CA PRO A 43 14.34 26.65 65.15
C PRO A 43 13.36 25.86 66.02
N ASP A 44 12.34 26.48 66.62
CA ASP A 44 11.56 25.85 67.68
C ASP A 44 10.20 25.34 67.21
N SER A 45 10.21 24.21 66.50
CA SER A 45 9.15 23.20 66.62
C SER A 45 9.75 21.83 66.35
N TRP A 46 9.51 20.91 67.28
CA TRP A 46 10.01 19.53 67.35
C TRP A 46 11.36 19.34 68.05
N PHE A 47 11.33 19.35 69.39
CA PHE A 47 11.72 18.23 70.25
C PHE A 47 11.60 18.67 71.72
N ASP A 48 10.60 18.19 72.46
CA ASP A 48 10.75 18.07 73.90
C ASP A 48 11.25 16.65 74.24
N ARG A 49 12.03 16.57 75.32
CA ARG A 49 12.93 15.45 75.62
C ARG A 49 12.23 14.24 76.27
N TYR A 50 10.90 14.23 76.44
CA TYR A 50 10.24 13.17 77.20
C TYR A 50 8.85 12.82 76.65
N GLY A 51 8.82 11.71 75.92
CA GLY A 51 7.66 10.97 75.41
C GLY A 51 6.26 11.37 75.88
N SER A 52 5.49 11.93 74.96
CA SER A 52 4.09 11.58 74.72
C SER A 52 3.75 11.87 73.25
N ASP A 53 2.94 11.01 72.64
CA ASP A 53 2.43 11.14 71.28
C ASP A 53 1.86 12.54 71.03
N ASP A 54 2.50 13.32 70.15
CA ASP A 54 1.82 14.40 69.44
C ASP A 54 1.78 14.02 67.96
N TRP A 55 0.67 13.40 67.59
CA TRP A 55 0.31 13.19 66.20
C TRP A 55 0.11 14.56 65.59
N GLY A 56 0.85 14.84 64.51
CA GLY A 56 0.68 16.03 63.70
C GLY A 56 -0.80 16.39 63.53
N ASP A 57 -1.11 17.64 63.88
CA ASP A 57 -2.43 18.23 63.85
C ASP A 57 -3.11 17.90 62.51
N LYS A 58 -4.29 17.28 62.59
CA LYS A 58 -5.11 16.89 61.44
C LYS A 58 -5.77 18.08 60.71
N GLU A 59 -5.39 19.32 61.01
CA GLU A 59 -5.94 20.51 60.38
C GLU A 59 -4.84 21.50 59.96
N ARG A 60 -5.02 22.04 58.75
CA ARG A 60 -4.09 22.90 58.02
C ARG A 60 -3.93 24.25 58.74
N GLN A 61 -2.74 24.56 59.25
CA GLN A 61 -2.45 25.90 59.79
C GLN A 61 -2.14 26.89 58.64
N THR A 62 -2.79 28.05 58.65
CA THR A 62 -2.78 29.03 57.55
C THR A 62 -1.55 29.94 57.51
N SER A 63 -0.60 29.78 58.43
CA SER A 63 0.61 30.62 58.53
C SER A 63 1.87 30.00 57.93
N GLU A 64 1.83 28.76 57.43
CA GLU A 64 3.03 28.04 56.97
C GLU A 64 3.21 27.96 55.45
N GLU A 65 2.32 28.56 54.66
CA GLU A 65 2.48 28.65 53.20
C GLU A 65 2.59 30.11 52.76
N ASN A 66 3.82 30.59 52.55
CA ASN A 66 4.10 31.69 51.62
C ASN A 66 5.38 31.43 50.81
N GLY A 67 5.56 30.19 50.38
CA GLY A 67 6.55 29.79 49.38
C GLY A 67 5.91 28.83 48.37
N PRO A 68 6.21 28.94 47.06
CA PRO A 68 5.45 28.24 46.00
C PRO A 68 5.81 26.75 45.84
N PHE A 69 6.39 26.10 46.86
CA PHE A 69 6.93 24.75 46.72
C PHE A 69 6.46 23.83 47.85
N ALA A 70 5.88 22.69 47.48
CA ALA A 70 5.58 21.61 48.41
C ALA A 70 6.87 20.91 48.85
N VAL A 71 7.10 20.81 50.16
CA VAL A 71 8.22 20.08 50.75
C VAL A 71 7.73 18.69 51.15
N LEU A 72 8.23 17.64 50.49
CA LEU A 72 8.06 16.25 50.92
C LEU A 72 9.36 15.81 51.60
N ALA A 73 9.38 15.82 52.93
CA ALA A 73 10.50 15.29 53.70
C ALA A 73 9.98 14.40 54.85
N ALA A 74 10.54 13.20 54.94
CA ALA A 74 10.48 12.35 56.14
C ALA A 74 11.93 12.02 56.53
N MET A 75 12.27 12.16 57.81
CA MET A 75 13.65 12.08 58.32
C MET A 75 13.92 10.81 59.13
N GLY A 76 15.15 10.32 59.00
CA GLY A 76 15.84 9.46 59.95
C GLY A 76 17.31 9.89 60.03
N TYR A 77 17.90 9.84 61.22
CA TYR A 77 19.29 10.27 61.50
C TYR A 77 20.32 9.59 60.59
N GLY A 78 21.24 10.38 60.02
CA GLY A 78 22.45 9.88 59.35
C GLY A 78 22.33 9.54 57.86
N ALA A 79 21.28 9.96 57.16
CA ALA A 79 21.16 9.76 55.72
C ALA A 79 20.94 11.11 55.01
N GLY A 80 21.99 11.64 54.38
CA GLY A 80 21.87 12.76 53.45
C GLY A 80 20.92 12.41 52.30
N ARG A 81 20.08 13.36 51.87
CA ARG A 81 19.21 13.19 50.70
C ARG A 81 19.41 14.33 49.71
N ILE A 82 19.40 13.96 48.43
CA ILE A 82 19.38 14.89 47.31
C ILE A 82 17.91 15.20 47.00
N VAL A 83 17.56 16.49 46.90
CA VAL A 83 16.23 16.92 46.48
C VAL A 83 16.37 17.64 45.13
N VAL A 84 15.80 17.06 44.09
CA VAL A 84 15.79 17.65 42.75
C VAL A 84 14.44 18.34 42.54
N SER A 85 14.47 19.63 42.19
CA SER A 85 13.27 20.41 41.87
C SER A 85 13.46 21.10 40.52
N GLY A 86 12.86 20.52 39.49
CA GLY A 86 12.92 21.04 38.11
C GLY A 86 14.35 21.15 37.58
N ALA A 87 14.67 22.28 36.93
CA ALA A 87 15.99 22.54 36.32
C ALA A 87 17.11 22.90 37.33
N ASN A 88 16.82 22.92 38.63
CA ASN A 88 17.77 23.29 39.67
C ASN A 88 18.03 22.12 40.63
N LEU A 89 19.31 21.83 40.87
CA LEU A 89 19.74 20.83 41.84
C LEU A 89 19.89 21.49 43.22
N PHE A 90 19.16 20.98 44.23
CA PHE A 90 19.33 21.40 45.61
C PHE A 90 20.02 20.29 46.40
N MET A 91 21.22 20.58 46.90
CA MET A 91 21.95 19.67 47.80
C MET A 91 21.67 20.10 49.23
N MET A 92 21.04 19.22 50.01
CA MET A 92 20.97 19.34 51.46
C MET A 92 21.87 18.28 52.04
N ASN A 93 22.85 18.65 52.85
CA ASN A 93 23.54 17.66 53.65
C ASN A 93 23.99 18.20 55.00
N ASP A 94 23.87 17.34 55.99
CA ASP A 94 24.50 17.51 57.29
C ASP A 94 25.63 16.48 57.35
N TRP A 95 26.87 16.99 57.36
CA TRP A 95 28.13 16.25 57.50
C TRP A 95 28.47 15.24 56.40
N ILE A 96 29.10 15.73 55.32
CA ILE A 96 30.09 14.97 54.55
C ILE A 96 31.46 15.59 54.84
N ASP A 97 32.47 14.77 55.10
CA ASP A 97 33.87 15.16 55.12
C ASP A 97 34.38 15.52 53.71
N ASP A 98 35.16 16.60 53.60
CA ASP A 98 35.47 17.32 52.34
C ASP A 98 35.86 16.42 51.15
N LEU A 99 36.51 15.28 51.41
CA LEU A 99 36.97 14.33 50.39
C LEU A 99 35.83 13.56 49.69
N ASP A 100 34.76 13.25 50.42
CA ASP A 100 33.59 12.55 49.89
C ASP A 100 32.60 13.53 49.22
N ALA A 101 32.62 14.80 49.62
CA ALA A 101 31.86 15.86 48.96
C ALA A 101 32.44 16.18 47.58
N GLU A 102 33.78 16.24 47.46
CA GLU A 102 34.46 16.41 46.17
C GLU A 102 34.22 15.22 45.22
N ARG A 103 34.24 13.98 45.72
CA ARG A 103 33.94 12.78 44.90
C ARG A 103 32.48 12.73 44.46
N LEU A 104 31.55 13.08 45.34
CA LEU A 104 30.13 13.14 45.01
C LEU A 104 29.83 14.27 44.02
N ALA A 105 30.44 15.44 44.21
CA ALA A 105 30.37 16.56 43.27
C ALA A 105 31.00 16.20 41.91
N LEU A 106 32.14 15.50 41.88
CA LEU A 106 32.74 15.02 40.63
C LEU A 106 31.82 14.02 39.92
N ASN A 107 31.25 13.05 40.63
CA ASN A 107 30.31 12.09 40.03
C ASN A 107 29.04 12.77 39.50
N ILE A 108 28.53 13.81 40.18
CA ILE A 108 27.36 14.59 39.72
C ILE A 108 27.74 15.49 38.54
N VAL A 109 28.91 16.12 38.56
CA VAL A 109 29.42 16.91 37.42
C VAL A 109 29.70 16.00 36.23
N GLU A 110 30.24 14.80 36.43
CA GLU A 110 30.37 13.79 35.38
C GLU A 110 28.98 13.33 34.88
N TRP A 111 28.01 13.11 35.76
CA TRP A 111 26.64 12.75 35.40
C TRP A 111 25.89 13.87 34.66
N LEU A 112 26.13 15.15 35.01
CA LEU A 112 25.57 16.32 34.34
C LEU A 112 26.33 16.70 33.05
N ALA A 113 27.64 16.41 32.98
CA ALA A 113 28.49 16.66 31.81
C ALA A 113 28.32 15.56 30.74
N TYR A 114 28.00 14.32 31.15
CA TYR A 114 27.32 13.33 30.32
C TYR A 114 25.82 13.65 30.23
N GLY A 115 25.50 14.91 29.92
CA GLY A 115 24.14 15.30 29.56
C GLY A 115 23.59 14.29 28.58
N TYR A 116 22.39 13.78 28.87
CA TYR A 116 21.70 12.76 28.07
C TYR A 116 21.94 13.04 26.59
N VAL A 117 22.88 12.29 25.99
CA VAL A 117 23.15 12.39 24.57
C VAL A 117 21.87 11.87 23.95
N ASN A 118 21.20 12.74 23.20
CA ASN A 118 19.98 12.37 22.52
C ASN A 118 20.23 11.07 21.74
N GLN A 119 19.31 10.12 21.78
CA GLN A 119 19.41 8.92 20.97
C GLN A 119 18.69 9.18 19.65
N SER A 120 19.19 8.60 18.56
CA SER A 120 18.46 8.68 17.29
C SER A 120 17.13 7.92 17.44
N PRO A 121 16.06 8.40 16.80
CA PRO A 121 14.84 7.60 16.70
C PRO A 121 15.13 6.29 15.94
N ILE A 122 14.21 5.34 16.01
CA ILE A 122 14.25 4.08 15.26
C ILE A 122 13.08 4.10 14.28
N ALA A 123 13.40 4.16 12.99
CA ALA A 123 12.41 4.20 11.92
C ALA A 123 11.90 2.79 11.59
N ASP A 124 10.58 2.63 11.54
CA ASP A 124 9.93 1.42 11.05
C ASP A 124 8.57 1.75 10.43
N PHE A 125 8.14 0.93 9.46
CA PHE A 125 6.81 1.06 8.86
C PHE A 125 6.27 -0.23 8.25
N THR A 126 4.95 -0.30 8.14
CA THR A 126 4.21 -1.34 7.40
C THR A 126 3.46 -0.72 6.23
N TRP A 127 2.95 -1.57 5.33
CA TRP A 127 2.13 -1.13 4.21
C TRP A 127 0.98 -2.13 3.96
N GLU A 128 -0.13 -1.61 3.46
CA GLU A 128 -1.27 -2.40 2.97
C GLU A 128 -1.74 -1.88 1.61
N LEU A 129 -2.04 -2.79 0.68
CA LEU A 129 -2.65 -2.43 -0.60
C LEU A 129 -4.13 -2.11 -0.36
N VAL A 130 -4.56 -0.91 -0.76
CA VAL A 130 -5.93 -0.43 -0.59
C VAL A 130 -6.77 -0.81 -1.81
N SER A 131 -6.38 -0.32 -2.99
CA SER A 131 -7.07 -0.58 -4.26
C SER A 131 -6.19 -0.21 -5.45
N GLY A 132 -6.15 -1.07 -6.47
CA GLY A 132 -5.34 -0.84 -7.68
C GLY A 132 -3.85 -0.64 -7.33
N ASN A 133 -3.40 0.61 -7.44
CA ASN A 133 -2.02 1.03 -7.16
C ASN A 133 -1.91 1.90 -5.88
N GLU A 134 -3.00 2.09 -5.15
CA GLU A 134 -3.00 2.86 -3.90
C GLU A 134 -2.54 1.98 -2.74
N VAL A 135 -1.49 2.44 -2.06
CA VAL A 135 -0.88 1.79 -0.91
C VAL A 135 -0.99 2.73 0.28
N ARG A 136 -1.41 2.18 1.41
CA ARG A 136 -1.36 2.87 2.69
C ARG A 136 -0.10 2.45 3.44
N PHE A 137 0.61 3.43 3.97
CA PHE A 137 1.81 3.27 4.77
C PHE A 137 1.50 3.66 6.22
N ASP A 138 2.06 2.92 7.17
CA ASP A 138 1.89 3.15 8.61
C ASP A 138 3.24 3.05 9.32
N ALA A 139 3.76 4.21 9.76
CA ALA A 139 5.01 4.33 10.52
C ALA A 139 4.81 4.35 12.05
N SER A 140 3.64 3.95 12.57
CA SER A 140 3.33 3.99 14.00
C SER A 140 4.21 3.10 14.88
N THR A 141 4.97 2.18 14.26
CA THR A 141 5.97 1.34 14.93
C THR A 141 7.32 2.03 15.12
N SER A 142 7.53 3.17 14.45
CA SER A 142 8.69 4.04 14.70
C SER A 142 8.63 4.59 16.12
N HIS A 143 9.76 4.67 16.81
CA HIS A 143 9.82 5.19 18.17
C HIS A 143 11.16 5.85 18.47
N ASP A 144 11.16 6.79 19.41
CA ASP A 144 12.36 7.41 19.95
C ASP A 144 12.59 6.90 21.38
N PRO A 145 13.75 6.30 21.69
CA PRO A 145 14.07 5.81 23.04
C PRO A 145 14.06 6.86 24.15
N ASP A 146 14.37 8.14 23.86
CA ASP A 146 14.52 9.20 24.85
C ASP A 146 13.77 10.49 24.52
N GLY A 147 12.79 10.40 23.63
CA GLY A 147 11.99 11.53 23.16
C GLY A 147 10.74 11.10 22.38
N HIS A 148 10.35 11.89 21.39
CA HIS A 148 9.22 11.59 20.51
C HIS A 148 9.46 12.06 19.09
N ILE A 149 8.87 11.34 18.13
CA ILE A 149 8.99 11.68 16.71
C ILE A 149 8.09 12.87 16.37
N VAL A 150 8.65 13.87 15.71
CA VAL A 150 7.96 15.11 15.30
C VAL A 150 7.72 15.21 13.79
N SER A 151 8.42 14.40 12.98
CA SER A 151 8.29 14.45 11.52
C SER A 151 8.55 13.09 10.88
N TYR A 152 7.71 12.74 9.91
CA TYR A 152 7.85 11.62 8.98
C TYR A 152 8.02 12.17 7.58
N ARG A 153 9.09 11.77 6.88
CA ARG A 153 9.35 12.14 5.48
C ARG A 153 9.46 10.88 4.64
N TRP A 154 8.72 10.88 3.54
CA TRP A 154 8.60 9.75 2.64
C TRP A 154 9.14 10.13 1.27
N ASP A 155 9.97 9.26 0.74
CA ASP A 155 10.42 9.22 -0.65
C ASP A 155 9.93 7.86 -1.17
N PHE A 156 8.84 7.87 -1.93
CA PHE A 156 8.14 6.66 -2.37
C PHE A 156 8.82 6.01 -3.57
N ASP A 157 9.50 6.79 -4.40
CA ASP A 157 10.12 6.34 -5.64
C ASP A 157 11.65 6.17 -5.60
N SER A 158 12.27 6.52 -4.47
CA SER A 158 13.71 6.50 -4.23
C SER A 158 14.50 7.44 -5.14
N ASP A 159 13.90 8.53 -5.61
CA ASP A 159 14.57 9.50 -6.49
C ASP A 159 15.52 10.46 -5.73
N GLY A 160 15.49 10.43 -4.39
CA GLY A 160 16.28 11.29 -3.52
C GLY A 160 15.57 12.59 -3.10
N SER A 161 14.31 12.77 -3.49
CA SER A 161 13.43 13.87 -3.12
C SER A 161 12.34 13.38 -2.18
N TRP A 162 11.95 14.21 -1.21
CA TRP A 162 10.84 13.89 -0.32
C TRP A 162 9.50 14.19 -1.02
N ASP A 163 8.72 13.14 -1.30
CA ASP A 163 7.38 13.24 -1.87
C ASP A 163 6.35 13.73 -0.86
N HIS A 164 6.51 13.33 0.41
CA HIS A 164 5.53 13.62 1.45
C HIS A 164 6.21 13.87 2.79
N VAL A 165 5.75 14.91 3.50
CA VAL A 165 6.22 15.28 4.83
C VAL A 165 5.01 15.52 5.72
N SER A 166 4.96 14.83 6.86
CA SER A 166 3.83 14.89 7.79
C SER A 166 4.28 14.75 9.24
N SER A 167 3.41 15.14 10.18
CA SER A 167 3.49 14.77 11.60
C SER A 167 2.65 13.53 11.94
N ASP A 168 1.80 13.09 11.01
CA ASP A 168 1.02 11.85 11.12
C ASP A 168 1.87 10.66 10.63
N PRO A 169 1.97 9.55 11.40
CA PRO A 169 2.67 8.34 10.97
C PRO A 169 2.01 7.62 9.79
N ALA A 170 0.73 7.88 9.50
CA ALA A 170 0.01 7.24 8.42
C ALA A 170 -0.11 8.14 7.18
N THR A 171 0.05 7.54 5.99
CA THR A 171 -0.16 8.23 4.71
C THR A 171 -0.58 7.25 3.62
N THR A 172 -1.12 7.75 2.51
CA THR A 172 -1.39 6.97 1.31
C THR A 172 -0.60 7.51 0.12
N HIS A 173 -0.21 6.61 -0.78
CA HIS A 173 0.43 6.97 -2.03
C HIS A 173 -0.08 6.06 -3.15
N THR A 174 -0.34 6.65 -4.32
CA THR A 174 -0.74 5.91 -5.52
C THR A 174 0.44 5.87 -6.48
N PHE A 175 1.00 4.68 -6.69
CA PHE A 175 2.12 4.50 -7.61
C PHE A 175 1.67 4.57 -9.07
N SER A 176 2.46 5.27 -9.90
CA SER A 176 2.23 5.29 -11.36
C SER A 176 2.49 3.94 -12.01
N HIS A 177 3.34 3.10 -11.40
CA HIS A 177 3.68 1.75 -11.84
C HIS A 177 3.75 0.81 -10.63
N ARG A 178 3.32 -0.45 -10.80
CA ARG A 178 3.18 -1.42 -9.70
C ARG A 178 4.48 -2.09 -9.24
N PHE A 179 5.56 -1.95 -9.99
CA PHE A 179 6.88 -2.32 -9.50
C PHE A 179 7.27 -1.33 -8.42
N ALA A 180 7.05 -1.73 -7.17
CA ALA A 180 7.36 -0.89 -6.04
C ALA A 180 8.83 -0.50 -6.08
N CYS A 181 9.04 0.80 -6.22
CA CYS A 181 10.32 1.38 -5.91
C CYS A 181 10.63 1.11 -4.43
N ARG A 182 11.92 1.25 -4.09
CA ARG A 182 12.31 1.27 -2.68
C ARG A 182 11.67 2.50 -2.04
N THR A 183 10.82 2.29 -1.05
CA THR A 183 10.26 3.38 -0.26
C THR A 183 11.22 3.70 0.89
N VAL A 184 11.61 4.96 0.99
CA VAL A 184 12.47 5.50 2.03
C VAL A 184 11.61 6.28 3.01
N LEU A 185 11.70 5.93 4.28
CA LEU A 185 11.13 6.70 5.39
C LEU A 185 12.28 7.30 6.18
N MET A 186 12.26 8.62 6.40
CA MET A 186 13.07 9.28 7.41
C MET A 186 12.18 9.84 8.51
N VAL A 187 12.49 9.49 9.76
CA VAL A 187 11.84 10.04 10.95
C VAL A 187 12.78 11.02 11.65
N ALA A 188 12.25 12.09 12.22
CA ALA A 188 13.00 13.05 13.02
C ALA A 188 12.38 13.20 14.41
N ASP A 189 13.22 13.27 15.45
CA ASP A 189 12.80 13.48 16.83
C ASP A 189 12.69 14.97 17.23
N ASP A 190 12.24 15.21 18.47
CA ASP A 190 12.03 16.54 19.04
C ASP A 190 13.31 17.33 19.33
N LYS A 191 14.48 16.69 19.21
CA LYS A 191 15.81 17.30 19.37
C LYS A 191 16.59 17.34 18.05
N GLY A 192 15.95 16.97 16.95
CA GLY A 192 16.46 17.08 15.58
C GLY A 192 17.34 15.93 15.09
N GLN A 193 17.49 14.82 15.81
CA GLN A 193 18.12 13.63 15.24
C GLN A 193 17.15 12.88 14.34
N THR A 194 17.73 12.08 13.45
CA THR A 194 17.00 11.37 12.42
C THR A 194 17.45 9.93 12.30
N ASP A 195 16.55 9.07 11.84
CA ASP A 195 16.86 7.73 11.35
C ASP A 195 16.11 7.48 10.04
N THR A 196 16.67 6.59 9.21
CA THR A 196 16.13 6.31 7.88
C THR A 196 16.07 4.82 7.64
N ILE A 197 14.91 4.34 7.18
CA ILE A 197 14.70 2.95 6.80
C ILE A 197 14.23 2.87 5.34
N VAL A 198 14.69 1.85 4.64
CA VAL A 198 14.30 1.55 3.27
C VAL A 198 13.63 0.19 3.23
N LYS A 199 12.41 0.12 2.70
CA LYS A 199 11.72 -1.15 2.41
C LYS A 199 11.22 -1.17 0.99
N THR A 200 10.96 -2.37 0.47
CA THR A 200 10.38 -2.56 -0.86
C THR A 200 9.00 -3.16 -0.69
N PRO A 201 7.93 -2.35 -0.76
CA PRO A 201 6.57 -2.87 -0.68
C PRO A 201 6.32 -3.94 -1.76
N TYR A 202 5.87 -5.15 -1.38
CA TYR A 202 5.45 -6.13 -2.39
C TYR A 202 3.99 -5.92 -2.74
N LEU A 203 3.70 -5.63 -4.01
CA LEU A 203 2.33 -5.58 -4.55
C LEU A 203 2.09 -6.84 -5.39
N PRO A 204 1.06 -7.66 -5.07
CA PRO A 204 0.76 -8.85 -5.86
C PRO A 204 0.23 -8.46 -7.25
N PRO A 205 0.60 -9.23 -8.31
CA PRO A 205 0.11 -8.98 -9.68
C PRO A 205 -1.42 -9.11 -9.76
N ILE A 206 -2.07 -8.34 -10.64
CA ILE A 206 -3.53 -8.36 -10.85
C ILE A 206 -3.80 -9.24 -12.07
N SER A 207 -4.80 -10.12 -11.98
CA SER A 207 -5.19 -10.92 -13.13
C SER A 207 -5.64 -10.05 -14.31
N PRO A 208 -5.36 -10.45 -15.55
CA PRO A 208 -5.88 -9.77 -16.72
C PRO A 208 -7.41 -9.92 -16.79
N THR A 209 -8.05 -9.21 -17.72
CA THR A 209 -9.48 -9.34 -18.04
C THR A 209 -9.62 -9.76 -19.50
N ALA A 210 -10.20 -10.94 -19.72
CA ALA A 210 -10.42 -11.52 -21.04
C ALA A 210 -11.66 -10.91 -21.71
N SER A 211 -11.52 -10.47 -22.96
CA SER A 211 -12.63 -9.98 -23.78
C SER A 211 -12.35 -10.25 -25.25
N PHE A 212 -13.37 -10.69 -25.99
CA PHE A 212 -13.27 -10.80 -27.44
C PHE A 212 -14.58 -10.46 -28.15
N THR A 213 -14.45 -10.23 -29.45
CA THR A 213 -15.57 -10.11 -30.39
C THR A 213 -15.34 -11.08 -31.55
N TRP A 214 -16.40 -11.36 -32.32
CA TRP A 214 -16.27 -12.17 -33.51
C TRP A 214 -17.08 -11.58 -34.68
N GLU A 215 -16.59 -11.80 -35.89
CA GLU A 215 -17.24 -11.40 -37.14
C GLU A 215 -17.13 -12.54 -38.16
N GLY A 216 -18.26 -12.89 -38.79
CA GLY A 216 -18.28 -13.89 -39.86
C GLY A 216 -17.97 -13.29 -41.22
N PHE A 217 -17.31 -14.06 -42.08
CA PHE A 217 -16.98 -13.75 -43.46
C PHE A 217 -17.33 -14.94 -44.35
N SER A 218 -17.90 -14.67 -45.52
CA SER A 218 -18.12 -15.69 -46.54
C SER A 218 -16.80 -16.24 -47.07
N LEU A 219 -16.86 -17.34 -47.82
CA LEU A 219 -15.69 -17.91 -48.49
C LEU A 219 -15.03 -16.92 -49.48
N GLU A 220 -15.80 -16.00 -50.05
CA GLU A 220 -15.31 -14.93 -50.93
C GLU A 220 -14.75 -13.71 -50.16
N GLY A 221 -14.76 -13.75 -48.82
CA GLY A 221 -14.23 -12.69 -47.96
C GLY A 221 -15.19 -11.54 -47.67
N ALA A 222 -16.47 -11.66 -48.03
CA ALA A 222 -17.48 -10.66 -47.70
C ALA A 222 -17.91 -10.78 -46.24
N ARG A 223 -17.95 -9.66 -45.50
CA ARG A 223 -18.47 -9.63 -44.13
C ARG A 223 -19.94 -10.05 -44.10
N LEU A 224 -20.29 -10.96 -43.19
CA LEU A 224 -21.64 -11.46 -42.98
C LEU A 224 -22.44 -10.52 -42.07
N LEU A 225 -23.71 -10.30 -42.42
CA LEU A 225 -24.70 -9.58 -41.59
C LEU A 225 -25.72 -10.53 -40.96
N VAL A 226 -25.58 -11.82 -41.22
CA VAL A 226 -26.41 -12.93 -40.73
C VAL A 226 -25.52 -13.94 -40.02
N LYS A 227 -26.13 -14.99 -39.44
CA LYS A 227 -25.35 -16.08 -38.83
C LYS A 227 -24.45 -16.75 -39.88
N PRO A 228 -23.20 -17.09 -39.52
CA PRO A 228 -22.31 -17.82 -40.41
C PRO A 228 -22.84 -19.23 -40.69
N LYS A 229 -22.57 -19.74 -41.89
CA LYS A 229 -22.88 -21.12 -42.30
C LYS A 229 -21.66 -22.01 -42.11
N ALA A 230 -21.89 -23.32 -42.11
CA ALA A 230 -20.83 -24.31 -42.08
C ALA A 230 -19.78 -24.05 -43.18
N GLY A 231 -18.52 -23.89 -42.77
CA GLY A 231 -17.37 -23.59 -43.63
C GLY A 231 -17.06 -22.10 -43.81
N ASP A 232 -17.91 -21.18 -43.34
CA ASP A 232 -17.59 -19.74 -43.35
C ASP A 232 -16.39 -19.43 -42.43
N ARG A 233 -15.66 -18.36 -42.75
CA ARG A 233 -14.49 -17.93 -41.97
C ARG A 233 -14.95 -16.97 -40.89
N ILE A 234 -14.65 -17.25 -39.63
CA ILE A 234 -14.98 -16.38 -38.51
C ILE A 234 -13.69 -15.78 -37.97
N ARG A 235 -13.62 -14.45 -37.93
CA ARG A 235 -12.54 -13.70 -37.29
C ARG A 235 -12.91 -13.44 -35.84
N PHE A 236 -11.99 -13.77 -34.94
CA PHE A 236 -12.07 -13.50 -33.51
C PHE A 236 -11.04 -12.45 -33.15
N ASP A 237 -11.46 -11.44 -32.39
CA ASP A 237 -10.63 -10.30 -32.02
C ASP A 237 -10.64 -10.11 -30.50
N ALA A 238 -9.53 -10.46 -29.85
CA ALA A 238 -9.32 -10.33 -28.42
C ALA A 238 -8.60 -9.03 -28.02
N SER A 239 -8.47 -8.04 -28.92
CA SER A 239 -7.71 -6.82 -28.67
C SER A 239 -8.29 -5.95 -27.55
N ALA A 240 -9.54 -6.18 -27.16
CA ALA A 240 -10.21 -5.51 -26.05
C ALA A 240 -9.90 -6.14 -24.68
N SER A 241 -9.14 -7.24 -24.63
CA SER A 241 -8.62 -7.78 -23.37
C SER A 241 -7.59 -6.83 -22.77
N THR A 242 -7.59 -6.69 -21.44
CA THR A 242 -6.74 -5.72 -20.74
C THR A 242 -6.00 -6.37 -19.59
N ASP A 243 -4.81 -5.87 -19.31
CA ASP A 243 -4.07 -6.17 -18.10
C ASP A 243 -3.81 -4.84 -17.36
N PRO A 244 -4.36 -4.63 -16.15
CA PRO A 244 -4.22 -3.37 -15.42
C PRO A 244 -2.79 -3.00 -15.02
N ASP A 245 -1.90 -3.96 -14.84
CA ASP A 245 -0.53 -3.73 -14.36
C ASP A 245 0.58 -4.33 -15.24
N GLY A 246 0.19 -4.96 -16.35
CA GLY A 246 1.14 -5.50 -17.32
C GLY A 246 0.61 -5.49 -18.75
N GLN A 247 0.96 -6.56 -19.47
CA GLN A 247 0.56 -6.81 -20.83
C GLN A 247 0.19 -8.28 -21.02
N ILE A 248 -0.81 -8.52 -21.87
CA ILE A 248 -1.19 -9.87 -22.28
C ILE A 248 -0.15 -10.40 -23.27
N VAL A 249 0.43 -11.55 -22.96
CA VAL A 249 1.49 -12.19 -23.78
C VAL A 249 1.00 -13.41 -24.54
N LYS A 250 -0.17 -13.96 -24.18
CA LYS A 250 -0.69 -15.20 -24.75
C LYS A 250 -2.21 -15.23 -24.83
N TYR A 251 -2.73 -15.75 -25.94
CA TYR A 251 -4.14 -15.97 -26.22
C TYR A 251 -4.38 -17.44 -26.58
N GLU A 252 -5.19 -18.14 -25.81
CA GLU A 252 -5.53 -19.54 -26.02
C GLU A 252 -7.03 -19.67 -26.26
N TRP A 253 -7.40 -20.42 -27.30
CA TRP A 253 -8.77 -20.58 -27.76
C TRP A 253 -9.18 -22.04 -27.67
N ASP A 254 -10.35 -22.25 -27.12
CA ASP A 254 -11.07 -23.52 -27.06
C ASP A 254 -12.38 -23.31 -27.85
N TRP A 255 -12.50 -23.94 -29.02
CA TRP A 255 -13.57 -23.66 -29.98
C TRP A 255 -14.90 -24.32 -29.61
N ASN A 256 -14.86 -25.33 -28.74
CA ASN A 256 -16.02 -26.13 -28.35
C ASN A 256 -16.28 -26.14 -26.83
N SER A 257 -15.42 -25.48 -26.06
CA SER A 257 -15.41 -25.43 -24.61
C SER A 257 -15.27 -26.82 -23.95
N ASP A 258 -14.56 -27.75 -24.57
CA ASP A 258 -14.34 -29.11 -24.05
C ASP A 258 -13.24 -29.20 -22.97
N GLY A 259 -12.52 -28.09 -22.73
CA GLY A 259 -11.43 -27.99 -21.78
C GLY A 259 -10.04 -28.17 -22.41
N THR A 260 -9.98 -28.45 -23.70
CA THR A 260 -8.75 -28.52 -24.50
C THR A 260 -8.54 -27.22 -25.26
N TRP A 261 -7.33 -26.67 -25.21
CA TRP A 261 -6.99 -25.47 -25.98
C TRP A 261 -6.59 -25.88 -27.39
N ASP A 262 -7.44 -25.58 -28.36
CA ASP A 262 -7.26 -25.92 -29.77
C ASP A 262 -6.25 -25.01 -30.48
N LYS A 263 -6.07 -23.77 -29.99
CA LYS A 263 -5.18 -22.80 -30.61
C LYS A 263 -4.52 -21.89 -29.59
N GLU A 264 -3.25 -21.59 -29.81
CA GLU A 264 -2.47 -20.64 -29.02
C GLU A 264 -1.83 -19.61 -29.97
N ASN A 265 -1.90 -18.33 -29.62
CA ASN A 265 -1.29 -17.23 -30.37
C ASN A 265 -0.68 -16.18 -29.43
N THR A 266 0.23 -15.36 -29.97
CA THR A 266 0.70 -14.11 -29.34
C THR A 266 -0.02 -12.87 -29.88
N ASN A 267 -0.70 -12.99 -31.03
CA ASN A 267 -1.54 -11.93 -31.59
C ASN A 267 -3.00 -12.09 -31.08
N PRO A 268 -3.69 -10.99 -30.71
CA PRO A 268 -5.09 -11.04 -30.26
C PRO A 268 -6.09 -11.48 -31.32
N VAL A 269 -5.72 -11.43 -32.60
CA VAL A 269 -6.61 -11.74 -33.73
C VAL A 269 -6.32 -13.14 -34.26
N THR A 270 -7.37 -13.92 -34.41
CA THR A 270 -7.31 -15.26 -35.01
C THR A 270 -8.55 -15.54 -35.82
N GLU A 271 -8.51 -16.58 -36.64
CA GLU A 271 -9.67 -17.06 -37.39
C GLU A 271 -9.85 -18.56 -37.21
N HIS A 272 -11.11 -18.97 -37.34
CA HIS A 272 -11.56 -20.35 -37.28
C HIS A 272 -12.82 -20.55 -38.14
N SER A 273 -13.05 -21.79 -38.56
CA SER A 273 -14.22 -22.19 -39.35
C SER A 273 -14.81 -23.47 -38.77
N PHE A 274 -16.12 -23.48 -38.55
CA PHE A 274 -16.86 -24.65 -38.10
C PHE A 274 -17.42 -25.38 -39.32
N MET A 275 -17.13 -26.68 -39.45
CA MET A 275 -17.50 -27.48 -40.62
C MET A 275 -18.91 -28.06 -40.54
N GLU A 276 -19.50 -28.06 -39.36
CA GLU A 276 -20.85 -28.55 -39.11
C GLU A 276 -21.72 -27.41 -38.58
N ALA A 277 -23.01 -27.47 -38.87
CA ALA A 277 -23.98 -26.57 -38.27
C ALA A 277 -24.22 -26.96 -36.81
N GLY A 278 -24.43 -25.97 -35.97
CA GLY A 278 -24.60 -26.19 -34.54
C GLY A 278 -24.39 -24.93 -33.73
N THR A 279 -24.48 -25.08 -32.41
CA THR A 279 -24.17 -24.02 -31.46
C THR A 279 -22.86 -24.37 -30.77
N TYR A 280 -21.87 -23.50 -30.91
CA TYR A 280 -20.54 -23.66 -30.33
C TYR A 280 -20.32 -22.63 -29.24
N GLN A 281 -19.84 -23.07 -28.09
CA GLN A 281 -19.35 -22.17 -27.04
C GLN A 281 -17.84 -22.01 -27.23
N VAL A 282 -17.41 -20.83 -27.65
CA VAL A 282 -16.01 -20.50 -27.82
C VAL A 282 -15.50 -19.86 -26.54
N THR A 283 -14.41 -20.38 -25.99
CA THR A 283 -13.76 -19.87 -24.78
C THR A 283 -12.37 -19.34 -25.11
N LEU A 284 -12.11 -18.10 -24.72
CA LEU A 284 -10.78 -17.49 -24.73
C LEU A 284 -10.17 -17.55 -23.34
N ARG A 285 -8.89 -17.92 -23.23
CA ARG A 285 -8.02 -17.65 -22.09
C ARG A 285 -6.93 -16.68 -22.51
N VAL A 286 -6.74 -15.63 -21.72
CA VAL A 286 -5.57 -14.75 -21.85
C VAL A 286 -4.59 -15.02 -20.72
N THR A 287 -3.29 -14.88 -20.98
CA THR A 287 -2.22 -14.93 -19.97
C THR A 287 -1.38 -13.67 -20.06
N ASP A 288 -1.11 -13.04 -18.91
CA ASP A 288 -0.24 -11.87 -18.82
C ASP A 288 1.26 -12.23 -18.70
N ASN A 289 2.11 -11.21 -18.62
CA ASN A 289 3.55 -11.36 -18.43
C ASN A 289 3.96 -11.90 -17.04
N ASP A 290 3.04 -11.92 -16.07
CA ASP A 290 3.27 -12.46 -14.72
C ASP A 290 2.73 -13.89 -14.56
N GLY A 291 2.13 -14.43 -15.63
CA GLY A 291 1.59 -15.79 -15.69
C GLY A 291 0.18 -15.93 -15.11
N LEU A 292 -0.50 -14.84 -14.77
CA LEU A 292 -1.90 -14.87 -14.36
C LEU A 292 -2.80 -14.99 -15.59
N THR A 293 -4.00 -15.52 -15.38
CA THR A 293 -4.92 -15.82 -16.47
C THR A 293 -6.34 -15.42 -16.13
N ASP A 294 -7.10 -15.07 -17.17
CA ASP A 294 -8.54 -14.91 -17.12
C ASP A 294 -9.21 -15.55 -18.34
N LYS A 295 -10.51 -15.85 -18.23
CA LYS A 295 -11.28 -16.52 -19.28
C LYS A 295 -12.60 -15.83 -19.55
N THR A 296 -13.02 -15.87 -20.82
CA THR A 296 -14.36 -15.46 -21.23
C THR A 296 -14.88 -16.37 -22.33
N SER A 297 -16.21 -16.50 -22.44
CA SER A 297 -16.84 -17.37 -23.43
C SER A 297 -17.97 -16.66 -24.15
N GLN A 298 -18.16 -16.97 -25.43
CA GLN A 298 -19.30 -16.54 -26.22
C GLN A 298 -19.90 -17.69 -27.02
N THR A 299 -21.21 -17.65 -27.19
CA THR A 299 -21.95 -18.65 -27.96
C THR A 299 -22.12 -18.19 -29.41
N ILE A 300 -21.76 -19.04 -30.36
CA ILE A 300 -21.86 -18.80 -31.80
C ILE A 300 -22.76 -19.86 -32.43
N GLY A 301 -23.77 -19.41 -33.16
CA GLY A 301 -24.64 -20.30 -33.93
C GLY A 301 -24.17 -20.38 -35.38
N ILE A 302 -23.92 -21.60 -35.84
CA ILE A 302 -23.50 -21.94 -37.20
C ILE A 302 -24.69 -22.59 -37.91
N GLU A 303 -25.11 -22.00 -39.02
CA GLU A 303 -26.20 -22.53 -39.84
C GLU A 303 -25.70 -23.55 -40.84
N HIS A 304 -26.62 -24.33 -41.40
CA HIS A 304 -26.26 -25.27 -42.46
C HIS A 304 -25.84 -24.54 -43.72
N LYS A 305 -24.87 -25.11 -44.42
CA LYS A 305 -24.55 -24.68 -45.77
C LYS A 305 -25.64 -25.20 -46.70
N ASP A 306 -26.36 -24.30 -47.34
CA ASP A 306 -27.33 -24.67 -48.39
C ASP A 306 -26.53 -25.17 -49.60
N LEU A 307 -26.65 -26.47 -49.90
CA LEU A 307 -26.04 -27.08 -51.06
C LEU A 307 -27.14 -27.47 -52.04
N ILE A 308 -27.21 -26.74 -53.15
CA ILE A 308 -28.05 -27.10 -54.30
C ILE A 308 -27.16 -27.82 -55.32
N GLN A 309 -27.52 -29.04 -55.67
CA GLN A 309 -26.87 -29.81 -56.71
C GLN A 309 -27.91 -30.16 -57.79
N ALA A 310 -27.72 -29.59 -58.98
CA ALA A 310 -28.51 -29.94 -60.15
C ALA A 310 -28.10 -31.34 -60.66
N ASN A 311 -29.10 -32.16 -60.97
CA ASN A 311 -28.92 -33.47 -61.56
C ASN A 311 -30.11 -33.77 -62.47
N PHE A 312 -29.85 -34.41 -63.60
CA PHE A 312 -30.91 -34.82 -64.51
C PHE A 312 -30.57 -36.11 -65.22
N THR A 313 -31.62 -36.80 -65.65
CA THR A 313 -31.53 -37.91 -66.60
C THR A 313 -32.26 -37.54 -67.88
N PHE A 314 -31.96 -38.24 -68.96
CA PHE A 314 -32.69 -38.09 -70.21
C PHE A 314 -33.08 -39.45 -70.78
N GLN A 315 -34.21 -39.49 -71.46
CA GLN A 315 -34.67 -40.65 -72.22
C GLN A 315 -35.18 -40.22 -73.59
N VAL A 316 -34.87 -40.99 -74.63
CA VAL A 316 -35.42 -40.76 -75.98
C VAL A 316 -36.83 -41.34 -76.02
N VAL A 317 -37.80 -40.49 -76.31
CA VAL A 317 -39.23 -40.83 -76.37
C VAL A 317 -39.64 -41.24 -77.77
N ASP A 318 -39.07 -40.58 -78.78
CA ASP A 318 -39.30 -40.87 -80.19
C ASP A 318 -38.09 -40.44 -81.02
N GLU A 319 -37.39 -41.41 -81.62
CA GLU A 319 -36.20 -41.17 -82.45
C GLU A 319 -36.55 -40.49 -83.78
N ALA A 320 -37.70 -40.81 -84.38
CA ALA A 320 -38.11 -40.24 -85.67
C ALA A 320 -38.53 -38.78 -85.53
N LEU A 321 -39.02 -38.38 -84.35
CA LEU A 321 -39.41 -37.01 -84.03
C LEU A 321 -38.35 -36.24 -83.22
N HIS A 322 -37.19 -36.83 -82.94
CA HIS A 322 -36.14 -36.27 -82.08
C HIS A 322 -36.68 -35.78 -80.72
N LYS A 323 -37.64 -36.52 -80.14
CA LYS A 323 -38.27 -36.14 -78.88
C LYS A 323 -37.55 -36.81 -77.72
N ILE A 324 -37.04 -36.00 -76.79
CA ILE A 324 -36.46 -36.46 -75.53
C ILE A 324 -37.33 -36.03 -74.35
N HIS A 325 -37.25 -36.76 -73.25
CA HIS A 325 -37.77 -36.35 -71.95
C HIS A 325 -36.60 -36.20 -70.99
N LEU A 326 -36.54 -35.04 -70.34
CA LEU A 326 -35.60 -34.76 -69.26
C LEU A 326 -36.33 -34.87 -67.93
N ASP A 327 -35.65 -35.43 -66.94
CA ASP A 327 -36.14 -35.58 -65.58
C ASP A 327 -35.06 -35.04 -64.63
N ALA A 328 -35.34 -33.89 -64.01
CA ALA A 328 -34.44 -33.25 -63.05
C ALA A 328 -34.73 -33.62 -61.59
N SER A 329 -35.57 -34.63 -61.33
CA SER A 329 -36.06 -34.98 -59.99
C SER A 329 -34.96 -35.50 -59.05
N ALA A 330 -33.82 -35.90 -59.61
CA ALA A 330 -32.62 -36.27 -58.87
C ALA A 330 -31.82 -35.06 -58.36
N SER A 331 -32.20 -33.83 -58.73
CA SER A 331 -31.61 -32.62 -58.16
C SER A 331 -31.92 -32.53 -56.68
N ILE A 332 -30.97 -32.08 -55.89
CA ILE A 332 -31.10 -31.97 -54.44
C ILE A 332 -30.82 -30.56 -53.97
N ASP A 333 -31.59 -30.13 -52.98
CA ASP A 333 -31.27 -29.02 -52.09
C ASP A 333 -31.27 -29.60 -50.68
N THR A 334 -30.10 -29.62 -50.03
CA THR A 334 -29.92 -30.34 -48.77
C THR A 334 -30.70 -29.73 -47.61
N MET A 335 -31.13 -28.47 -47.71
CA MET A 335 -31.82 -27.74 -46.62
C MET A 335 -32.98 -26.86 -47.08
N GLY A 336 -33.15 -26.66 -48.37
CA GLY A 336 -34.27 -25.94 -48.94
C GLY A 336 -35.17 -26.82 -49.80
N LYS A 337 -35.98 -26.16 -50.61
CA LYS A 337 -36.85 -26.79 -51.60
C LYS A 337 -36.46 -26.22 -52.95
N ILE A 338 -36.20 -27.09 -53.92
CA ILE A 338 -36.06 -26.66 -55.30
C ILE A 338 -37.40 -26.09 -55.78
N ILE A 339 -37.42 -24.79 -56.07
CA ILE A 339 -38.63 -24.07 -56.47
C ILE A 339 -38.78 -23.93 -57.99
N ARG A 340 -37.70 -24.16 -58.73
CA ARG A 340 -37.68 -24.10 -60.20
C ARG A 340 -36.53 -24.91 -60.79
N TYR A 341 -36.72 -25.37 -62.01
CA TYR A 341 -35.72 -25.97 -62.88
C TYR A 341 -35.65 -25.12 -64.15
N GLU A 342 -34.44 -24.76 -64.57
CA GLU A 342 -34.20 -23.92 -65.74
C GLU A 342 -33.27 -24.65 -66.70
N TRP A 343 -33.57 -24.61 -68.00
CA TRP A 343 -32.78 -25.26 -69.04
C TRP A 343 -32.30 -24.24 -70.05
N ASP A 344 -31.01 -24.34 -70.38
CA ASP A 344 -30.35 -23.64 -71.48
C ASP A 344 -30.02 -24.71 -72.53
N TRP A 345 -30.75 -24.69 -73.65
CA TRP A 345 -30.67 -25.72 -74.68
C TRP A 345 -29.55 -25.45 -75.67
N ASP A 346 -29.16 -24.19 -75.88
CA ASP A 346 -28.18 -23.79 -76.88
C ASP A 346 -26.81 -23.41 -76.28
N GLY A 347 -26.73 -23.35 -74.94
CA GLY A 347 -25.52 -23.09 -74.19
C GLY A 347 -25.07 -21.63 -74.25
N ASP A 348 -25.97 -20.71 -74.61
CA ASP A 348 -25.65 -19.28 -74.74
C ASP A 348 -25.62 -18.54 -73.39
N GLY A 349 -26.02 -19.21 -72.30
CA GLY A 349 -26.10 -18.66 -70.95
C GLY A 349 -27.44 -17.99 -70.62
N ILE A 350 -28.42 -18.07 -71.51
CA ILE A 350 -29.80 -17.62 -71.34
C ILE A 350 -30.70 -18.85 -71.24
N TYR A 351 -31.44 -18.96 -70.13
CA TYR A 351 -32.35 -20.08 -69.95
C TYR A 351 -33.60 -19.94 -70.83
N ASP A 352 -33.82 -20.92 -71.70
CA ASP A 352 -34.95 -20.99 -72.62
C ASP A 352 -36.27 -21.36 -71.96
N THR A 353 -36.18 -22.14 -70.86
CA THR A 353 -37.38 -22.67 -70.18
C THR A 353 -37.20 -22.67 -68.67
N ALA A 354 -38.31 -22.44 -67.96
CA ALA A 354 -38.40 -22.53 -66.51
C ALA A 354 -39.66 -23.32 -66.12
N VAL A 355 -39.49 -24.39 -65.35
CA VAL A 355 -40.58 -25.25 -64.87
C VAL A 355 -40.50 -25.44 -63.35
N GLN A 356 -41.65 -25.56 -62.68
CA GLN A 356 -41.72 -25.78 -61.23
C GLN A 356 -41.71 -27.26 -60.83
N THR A 357 -41.85 -28.15 -61.81
CA THR A 357 -41.81 -29.59 -61.63
C THR A 357 -40.64 -30.17 -62.44
N PRO A 358 -39.94 -31.17 -61.90
CA PRO A 358 -38.74 -31.75 -62.51
C PRO A 358 -38.96 -32.41 -63.87
#